data_AF-A0A8J4BYB1-F1
#
_entry.id   AF-A0A8J4BYB1-F1
#
_cell.length_a   1.000
_cell.length_b   1.000
_cell.length_c   1.000
_cell.angle_alpha   90.00
_cell.angle_beta   90.00
_cell.angle_gamma   90.00
#
_symmetry.space_group_name_H-M   'P 1'
#
loop_
_entity.id
_entity.type
_entity.pdbx_description
1 polymer ?
#
loop_
_entity_poly.entity_id
_entity_poly.type
_entity_poly.pdbx_seq_one_letter_code
_entity_poly.pdbx_strand_id
1 'polypeptide(L)'
;STQILSFQQWLQARSPDLDDLNGRWGTNFTSWETVTPPLLEAGSFMGADITPRYWDFISFRELHGAQVLNRACAAVQAAGVRCFHHVPELFTVLDAVYGTTLFKQIAASSNTDFIIINSNFKTSYGDATSPTKTQLNVAAAAAYGKQVYFEASLEHSPSLESLQSVVTLALMAGAEGVGISNWLGKYDLNPELLAALQPVVPSCPVTELVGVFIHLDSCSAFHGLQWAYPRKDPVHDLVQVCTAVRVLIRVSKYVYACAVHI
;
A
#
# COMPACT_ATOMS: atom_id res chain seq x y z
N SER A 1 -5.36 -26.21 6.08
CA SER A 1 -3.98 -25.66 6.02
C SER A 1 -3.79 -24.70 7.20
N THR A 2 -2.55 -24.53 7.69
CA THR A 2 -2.23 -23.76 8.93
C THR A 2 -2.82 -22.34 8.97
N GLN A 3 -2.98 -21.68 7.82
CA GLN A 3 -3.53 -20.33 7.74
C GLN A 3 -5.02 -20.25 8.08
N ILE A 4 -5.81 -21.24 7.67
CA ILE A 4 -7.25 -21.31 7.99
C ILE A 4 -7.43 -21.48 9.50
N LEU A 5 -6.61 -22.34 10.12
CA LEU A 5 -6.62 -22.53 11.56
C LEU A 5 -6.28 -21.23 12.31
N SER A 6 -5.24 -20.49 11.87
CA SER A 6 -4.90 -19.19 12.46
C SER A 6 -6.05 -18.18 12.35
N PHE A 7 -6.77 -18.16 11.22
CA PHE A 7 -7.93 -17.29 11.04
C PHE A 7 -9.07 -17.65 11.98
N GLN A 8 -9.39 -18.95 12.07
CA GLN A 8 -10.42 -19.48 12.99
C GLN A 8 -10.08 -19.14 14.45
N GLN A 9 -8.83 -19.36 14.88
CA GLN A 9 -8.36 -19.01 16.23
C GLN A 9 -8.43 -17.51 16.51
N TRP A 10 -8.07 -16.68 15.53
CA TRP A 10 -8.16 -15.23 15.66
C TRP A 10 -9.62 -14.76 15.83
N LEU A 11 -10.56 -15.37 15.10
CA LEU A 11 -11.98 -15.09 15.26
C LEU A 11 -12.51 -15.54 16.62
N GLN A 12 -12.19 -16.78 17.03
CA GLN A 12 -12.57 -17.34 18.34
C GLN A 12 -12.11 -16.47 19.50
N ALA A 13 -10.90 -15.90 19.41
CA ALA A 13 -10.37 -15.01 20.45
C ALA A 13 -11.14 -13.67 20.55
N ARG A 14 -11.84 -13.25 19.48
CA ARG A 14 -12.60 -12.00 19.41
C ARG A 14 -14.08 -12.18 19.71
N SER A 15 -14.68 -13.21 19.13
CA SER A 15 -16.05 -13.65 19.42
C SER A 15 -16.04 -15.18 19.54
N PRO A 16 -16.04 -15.74 20.77
CA PRO A 16 -16.00 -17.18 20.98
C PRO A 16 -17.33 -17.87 20.65
N ASP A 17 -18.42 -17.09 20.51
CA ASP A 17 -19.76 -17.58 20.18
C ASP A 17 -19.94 -17.65 18.66
N LEU A 18 -20.16 -18.86 18.15
CA LEU A 18 -20.36 -19.11 16.73
C LEU A 18 -21.71 -18.58 16.23
N ASP A 19 -22.73 -18.56 17.08
CA ASP A 19 -24.07 -18.07 16.70
C ASP A 19 -24.07 -16.55 16.52
N ASP A 20 -23.34 -15.84 17.39
CA ASP A 20 -23.09 -14.40 17.22
C ASP A 20 -22.33 -14.10 15.91
N LEU A 21 -21.26 -14.87 15.64
CA LEU A 21 -20.51 -14.73 14.39
C LEU A 21 -21.41 -14.95 13.17
N ASN A 22 -22.22 -16.01 13.19
CA ASN A 22 -23.19 -16.33 12.13
C ASN A 22 -24.22 -15.22 11.94
N GLY A 23 -24.79 -14.70 13.03
CA GLY A 23 -25.74 -13.59 12.99
C GLY A 23 -25.15 -12.34 12.35
N ARG A 24 -23.90 -12.01 12.69
CA ARG A 24 -23.20 -10.84 12.12
C ARG A 24 -22.77 -11.03 10.67
N TRP A 25 -22.38 -12.23 10.28
CA TRP A 25 -21.90 -12.53 8.92
C TRP A 25 -23.02 -12.94 7.97
N GLY A 26 -24.22 -13.22 8.47
CA GLY A 26 -25.30 -13.80 7.66
C GLY A 26 -24.96 -15.20 7.16
N THR A 27 -24.24 -15.98 7.96
CA THR A 27 -23.81 -17.35 7.64
C THR A 27 -24.48 -18.37 8.55
N ASN A 28 -24.32 -19.66 8.22
CA ASN A 28 -24.86 -20.77 9.01
C ASN A 28 -23.77 -21.83 9.25
N PHE A 29 -22.58 -21.42 9.68
CA PHE A 29 -21.52 -22.36 10.05
C PHE A 29 -21.96 -23.20 11.26
N THR A 30 -21.84 -24.51 11.14
CA THR A 30 -22.26 -25.46 12.19
C THR A 30 -21.17 -25.77 13.20
N SER A 31 -19.92 -25.38 12.90
CA SER A 31 -18.75 -25.58 13.75
C SER A 31 -17.65 -24.60 13.37
N TRP A 32 -16.68 -24.38 14.26
CA TRP A 32 -15.57 -23.48 13.98
C TRP A 32 -14.66 -23.98 12.84
N GLU A 33 -14.57 -25.29 12.69
CA GLU A 33 -13.78 -25.96 11.65
C GLU A 33 -14.31 -25.68 10.24
N THR A 34 -15.60 -25.36 10.11
CA THR A 34 -16.22 -25.01 8.81
C THR A 34 -16.14 -23.52 8.49
N VAL A 35 -15.75 -22.67 9.45
CA VAL A 35 -15.54 -21.24 9.22
C VAL A 35 -14.37 -21.05 8.26
N THR A 36 -14.61 -20.37 7.15
CA THR A 36 -13.62 -20.12 6.10
C THR A 36 -13.51 -18.63 5.79
N PRO A 37 -12.32 -18.13 5.39
CA PRO A 37 -12.20 -16.76 4.90
C PRO A 37 -13.08 -16.52 3.65
N PRO A 38 -13.45 -15.26 3.35
CA PRO A 38 -14.11 -14.94 2.09
C PRO A 38 -13.21 -15.32 0.90
N LEU A 39 -13.83 -15.72 -0.22
CA LEU A 39 -13.11 -15.97 -1.47
C LEU A 39 -12.73 -14.63 -2.10
N LEU A 40 -11.42 -14.40 -2.29
CA LEU A 40 -10.89 -13.19 -2.92
C LEU A 40 -10.40 -13.50 -4.34
N GLU A 41 -11.32 -13.93 -5.20
CA GLU A 41 -10.99 -14.17 -6.60
C GLU A 41 -11.05 -12.84 -7.38
N ALA A 42 -9.95 -12.50 -8.06
CA ALA A 42 -9.93 -11.32 -8.94
C ALA A 42 -11.03 -11.47 -10.00
N GLY A 43 -11.86 -10.45 -10.17
CA GLY A 43 -13.00 -10.52 -11.08
C GLY A 43 -14.30 -11.07 -10.49
N SER A 44 -14.29 -11.74 -9.33
CA SER A 44 -15.50 -12.36 -8.76
C SER A 44 -16.37 -11.39 -7.96
N PHE A 45 -15.77 -10.33 -7.41
CA PHE A 45 -16.45 -9.27 -6.70
C PHE A 45 -16.10 -7.91 -7.31
N MET A 46 -17.13 -7.11 -7.60
CA MET A 46 -17.01 -5.79 -8.22
C MET A 46 -17.46 -4.70 -7.24
N GLY A 47 -16.67 -3.63 -7.13
CA GLY A 47 -16.90 -2.53 -6.22
C GLY A 47 -16.32 -2.76 -4.82
N ALA A 48 -16.79 -1.97 -3.86
CA ALA A 48 -16.36 -2.03 -2.47
C ALA A 48 -17.17 -3.07 -1.69
N ASP A 49 -16.48 -3.99 -1.01
CA ASP A 49 -17.07 -4.93 -0.06
C ASP A 49 -17.08 -4.32 1.34
N ILE A 50 -18.29 -4.07 1.84
CA ILE A 50 -18.54 -3.52 3.17
C ILE A 50 -19.08 -4.58 4.13
N THR A 51 -19.06 -5.86 3.75
CA THR A 51 -19.61 -6.94 4.57
C THR A 51 -18.73 -7.17 5.80
N PRO A 52 -19.34 -7.48 6.97
CA PRO A 52 -18.59 -7.74 8.19
C PRO A 52 -17.57 -8.89 8.04
N ARG A 53 -17.92 -9.93 7.27
CA ARG A 53 -17.04 -11.07 6.99
C ARG A 53 -15.77 -10.66 6.26
N TYR A 54 -15.89 -9.78 5.27
CA TYR A 54 -14.74 -9.27 4.55
C TYR A 54 -13.84 -8.43 5.43
N TRP A 55 -14.41 -7.50 6.21
CA TRP A 55 -13.63 -6.62 7.08
C TRP A 55 -12.93 -7.33 8.23
N ASP A 56 -13.49 -8.43 8.75
CA ASP A 56 -12.76 -9.29 9.68
C ASP A 56 -11.58 -9.99 9.01
N PHE A 57 -11.75 -10.43 7.77
CA PHE A 57 -10.66 -11.04 7.03
C PHE A 57 -9.54 -10.04 6.75
N ILE A 58 -9.87 -8.81 6.35
CA ILE A 58 -8.90 -7.71 6.20
C ILE A 58 -8.21 -7.40 7.52
N SER A 59 -8.95 -7.32 8.63
CA SER A 59 -8.39 -7.07 9.97
C SER A 59 -7.45 -8.20 10.43
N PHE A 60 -7.84 -9.44 10.17
CA PHE A 60 -6.97 -10.59 10.42
C PHE A 60 -5.67 -10.49 9.60
N ARG A 61 -5.78 -10.19 8.30
CA ARG A 61 -4.62 -10.05 7.43
C ARG A 61 -3.71 -8.93 7.89
N GLU A 62 -4.27 -7.76 8.19
CA GLU A 62 -3.54 -6.64 8.78
C GLU A 62 -2.72 -7.08 9.99
N LEU A 63 -3.39 -7.59 11.02
CA LEU A 63 -2.74 -7.85 12.31
C LEU A 63 -1.81 -9.06 12.23
N HIS A 64 -2.33 -10.19 11.74
CA HIS A 64 -1.58 -11.44 11.70
C HIS A 64 -0.50 -11.41 10.61
N GLY A 65 -0.80 -10.87 9.44
CA GLY A 65 0.15 -10.72 8.33
C GLY A 65 1.31 -9.80 8.69
N ALA A 66 1.02 -8.61 9.25
CA ALA A 66 2.08 -7.72 9.69
C ALA A 66 2.91 -8.33 10.83
N GLN A 67 2.30 -9.08 11.77
CA GLN A 67 3.04 -9.78 12.82
C GLN A 67 4.04 -10.83 12.29
N VAL A 68 3.73 -11.51 11.20
CA VAL A 68 4.67 -12.45 10.56
C VAL A 68 5.90 -11.69 10.04
N LEU A 69 5.67 -10.61 9.31
CA LEU A 69 6.72 -9.76 8.75
C LEU A 69 7.57 -9.07 9.83
N ASN A 70 6.91 -8.51 10.84
CA ASN A 70 7.57 -7.86 11.98
C ASN A 70 8.39 -8.83 12.83
N ARG A 71 7.99 -10.10 12.94
CA ARG A 71 8.78 -11.15 13.61
C ARG A 71 10.01 -11.55 12.80
N ALA A 72 9.89 -11.62 11.47
CA ALA A 72 11.04 -11.85 10.62
C ALA A 72 12.07 -10.72 10.79
N CYS A 73 11.63 -9.46 10.81
CA CYS A 73 12.53 -8.34 11.08
C CYS A 73 13.11 -8.34 12.51
N ALA A 74 12.33 -8.76 13.51
CA ALA A 74 12.85 -8.92 14.87
C ALA A 74 14.04 -9.90 14.92
N ALA A 75 13.93 -11.02 14.19
CA ALA A 75 15.00 -12.01 14.12
C ALA A 75 16.25 -11.47 13.40
N VAL A 76 16.06 -10.69 12.33
CA VAL A 76 17.14 -9.99 11.60
C VAL A 76 17.84 -9.00 12.52
N GLN A 77 17.10 -8.17 13.25
CA GLN A 77 17.67 -7.21 14.21
C GLN A 77 18.37 -7.88 15.39
N ALA A 78 17.84 -9.01 15.90
CA ALA A 78 18.48 -9.78 16.95
C ALA A 78 19.86 -10.33 16.54
N ALA A 79 20.11 -10.49 15.23
CA ALA A 79 21.41 -10.84 14.68
C ALA A 79 22.35 -9.63 14.49
N GLY A 80 21.94 -8.41 14.88
CA GLY A 80 22.75 -7.20 14.84
C GLY A 80 22.78 -6.49 13.48
N VAL A 81 21.85 -6.82 12.58
CA VAL A 81 21.73 -6.17 11.26
C VAL A 81 20.43 -5.37 11.14
N ARG A 82 20.44 -4.34 10.30
CA ARG A 82 19.24 -3.52 10.03
C ARG A 82 18.23 -4.32 9.21
N CYS A 83 16.95 -4.20 9.53
CA CYS A 83 15.86 -4.76 8.75
C CYS A 83 15.06 -3.67 8.04
N PHE A 84 14.60 -3.98 6.84
CA PHE A 84 13.70 -3.11 6.09
C PHE A 84 12.54 -3.90 5.53
N HIS A 85 11.45 -3.18 5.28
CA HIS A 85 10.35 -3.70 4.49
C HIS A 85 10.28 -2.96 3.16
N HIS A 86 10.31 -3.73 2.09
CA HIS A 86 9.91 -3.31 0.77
C HIS A 86 8.39 -3.43 0.69
N VAL A 87 7.71 -2.30 0.49
CA VAL A 87 6.25 -2.22 0.48
C VAL A 87 5.77 -1.78 -0.90
N PRO A 88 4.63 -2.33 -1.38
CA PRO A 88 4.13 -2.02 -2.70
C PRO A 88 3.45 -0.64 -2.73
N GLU A 89 2.92 -0.29 -3.90
CA GLU A 89 2.31 1.01 -4.16
C GLU A 89 0.98 1.13 -3.38
N LEU A 90 0.79 2.15 -2.53
CA LEU A 90 -0.33 2.10 -1.58
C LEU A 90 -1.73 2.32 -2.20
N PHE A 91 -1.78 2.84 -3.44
CA PHE A 91 -2.98 3.41 -4.05
C PHE A 91 -3.40 2.72 -5.37
N THR A 92 -3.11 1.44 -5.54
CA THR A 92 -3.69 0.60 -6.60
C THR A 92 -4.53 -0.51 -5.99
N VAL A 93 -5.56 -0.98 -6.68
CA VAL A 93 -6.44 -2.04 -6.14
C VAL A 93 -5.73 -3.37 -5.87
N LEU A 94 -4.69 -3.73 -6.63
CA LEU A 94 -3.91 -4.94 -6.34
C LEU A 94 -3.12 -4.77 -5.05
N ASP A 95 -2.33 -3.71 -4.98
CA ASP A 95 -1.43 -3.50 -3.84
C ASP A 95 -2.20 -3.12 -2.57
N ALA A 96 -3.39 -2.54 -2.71
CA ALA A 96 -4.29 -2.26 -1.59
C ALA A 96 -4.62 -3.52 -0.79
N VAL A 97 -5.00 -4.59 -1.50
CA VAL A 97 -5.32 -5.88 -0.88
C VAL A 97 -4.05 -6.53 -0.34
N TYR A 98 -2.94 -6.50 -1.06
CA TYR A 98 -1.77 -7.32 -0.73
C TYR A 98 -0.77 -6.66 0.22
N GLY A 99 -0.65 -5.34 0.24
CA GLY A 99 0.36 -4.63 1.04
C GLY A 99 -0.15 -3.40 1.81
N THR A 100 -1.09 -2.62 1.27
CA THR A 100 -1.54 -1.38 1.94
C THR A 100 -2.16 -1.65 3.30
N THR A 101 -2.95 -2.72 3.44
CA THR A 101 -3.53 -3.14 4.73
C THR A 101 -2.48 -3.33 5.82
N LEU A 102 -1.32 -3.92 5.48
CA LEU A 102 -0.25 -4.22 6.44
C LEU A 102 0.63 -3.01 6.73
N PHE A 103 0.66 -2.03 5.82
CA PHE A 103 1.64 -0.96 5.79
C PHE A 103 1.73 -0.19 7.11
N LYS A 104 0.60 0.21 7.71
CA LYS A 104 0.62 0.98 8.96
C LYS A 104 1.26 0.22 10.12
N GLN A 105 1.01 -1.09 10.21
CA GLN A 105 1.57 -1.96 11.24
C GLN A 105 3.08 -2.20 11.01
N ILE A 106 3.48 -2.32 9.75
CA ILE A 106 4.89 -2.47 9.34
C ILE A 106 5.68 -1.17 9.61
N ALA A 107 5.14 -0.03 9.19
CA ALA A 107 5.79 1.27 9.30
C ALA A 107 5.90 1.75 10.75
N ALA A 108 4.91 1.42 11.60
CA ALA A 108 4.94 1.73 13.03
C ALA A 108 5.82 0.78 13.86
N SER A 109 6.22 -0.36 13.30
CA SER A 109 6.99 -1.38 14.02
C SER A 109 8.36 -0.85 14.49
N SER A 110 8.73 -1.19 15.73
CA SER A 110 10.08 -0.97 16.24
C SER A 110 11.12 -1.79 15.48
N ASN A 111 10.70 -2.88 14.85
CA ASN A 111 11.61 -3.82 14.19
C ASN A 111 11.94 -3.44 12.75
N THR A 112 11.27 -2.41 12.22
CA THR A 112 11.53 -1.86 10.90
C THR A 112 12.48 -0.68 11.03
N ASP A 113 13.72 -0.78 10.54
CA ASP A 113 14.68 0.33 10.60
C ASP A 113 14.43 1.37 9.51
N PHE A 114 14.05 0.91 8.32
CA PHE A 114 13.72 1.76 7.17
C PHE A 114 12.71 1.09 6.24
N ILE A 115 12.10 1.89 5.38
CA ILE A 115 11.04 1.47 4.47
C ILE A 115 11.50 1.74 3.04
N ILE A 116 11.27 0.79 2.13
CA ILE A 116 11.43 1.00 0.69
C ILE A 116 10.04 1.05 0.06
N ILE A 117 9.66 2.19 -0.48
CA ILE A 117 8.41 2.38 -1.22
C ILE A 117 8.66 2.02 -2.68
N ASN A 118 8.01 0.96 -3.15
CA ASN A 118 8.02 0.59 -4.56
C ASN A 118 6.86 1.26 -5.29
N SER A 119 7.15 1.87 -6.44
CA SER A 119 6.13 2.44 -7.32
C SER A 119 6.40 2.03 -8.77
N ASN A 120 5.33 1.67 -9.47
CA ASN A 120 5.33 1.36 -10.89
C ASN A 120 4.85 2.57 -11.69
N PHE A 121 5.25 2.63 -12.95
CA PHE A 121 4.85 3.72 -13.86
C PHE A 121 3.50 3.47 -14.51
N LYS A 122 2.94 2.26 -14.32
CA LYS A 122 1.61 1.90 -14.79
C LYS A 122 0.82 1.15 -13.72
N THR A 123 -0.50 1.32 -13.76
CA THR A 123 -1.42 0.47 -13.01
C THR A 123 -1.44 -0.94 -13.58
N SER A 124 -2.05 -1.85 -12.85
CA SER A 124 -2.33 -3.21 -13.31
C SER A 124 -3.24 -3.28 -14.55
N TYR A 125 -3.90 -2.16 -14.90
CA TYR A 125 -4.71 -2.03 -16.11
C TYR A 125 -3.96 -1.36 -17.27
N GLY A 126 -2.71 -0.95 -17.06
CA GLY A 126 -1.86 -0.32 -18.06
C GLY A 126 -1.96 1.21 -18.13
N ASP A 127 -2.78 1.84 -17.28
CA ASP A 127 -2.89 3.30 -17.20
C ASP A 127 -1.63 3.89 -16.59
N ALA A 128 -1.20 5.07 -17.06
CA ALA A 128 -0.01 5.72 -16.54
C ALA A 128 -0.23 6.19 -15.09
N THR A 129 0.74 5.90 -14.21
CA THR A 129 0.72 6.37 -12.82
C THR A 129 1.21 7.81 -12.77
N SER A 130 0.41 8.70 -12.14
CA SER A 130 0.83 10.08 -11.89
C SER A 130 2.02 10.13 -10.93
N PRO A 131 3.10 10.88 -11.24
CA PRO A 131 4.23 11.06 -10.32
C PRO A 131 3.84 11.61 -8.93
N THR A 132 2.72 12.33 -8.81
CA THR A 132 2.20 12.81 -7.52
C THR A 132 1.78 11.67 -6.59
N LYS A 133 1.44 10.48 -7.13
CA LYS A 133 1.14 9.29 -6.31
C LYS A 133 2.38 8.79 -5.58
N THR A 134 3.54 8.86 -6.23
CA THR A 134 4.81 8.55 -5.58
C THR A 134 5.09 9.51 -4.42
N GLN A 135 4.88 10.82 -4.63
CA GLN A 135 5.01 11.81 -3.56
C GLN A 135 4.12 11.46 -2.36
N LEU A 136 2.86 11.07 -2.61
CA LEU A 136 1.93 10.65 -1.55
C LEU A 136 2.40 9.39 -0.80
N ASN A 137 2.85 8.36 -1.54
CA ASN A 137 3.34 7.12 -0.93
C ASN A 137 4.55 7.37 -0.03
N VAL A 138 5.53 8.12 -0.54
CA VAL A 138 6.75 8.46 0.20
C VAL A 138 6.42 9.34 1.42
N ALA A 139 5.57 10.36 1.26
CA ALA A 139 5.16 11.21 2.37
C ALA A 139 4.41 10.43 3.46
N ALA A 140 3.56 9.46 3.06
CA ALA A 140 2.86 8.58 4.00
C ALA A 140 3.84 7.72 4.82
N ALA A 141 4.90 7.19 4.19
CA ALA A 141 5.95 6.44 4.90
C ALA A 141 6.79 7.34 5.81
N ALA A 142 7.19 8.52 5.32
CA ALA A 142 8.00 9.47 6.08
C ALA A 142 7.29 9.94 7.36
N ALA A 143 5.94 10.00 7.35
CA ALA A 143 5.14 10.37 8.52
C ALA A 143 5.33 9.44 9.74
N TYR A 144 5.78 8.20 9.53
CA TYR A 144 6.08 7.26 10.62
C TYR A 144 7.44 7.53 11.29
N GLY A 145 8.24 8.47 10.76
CA GLY A 145 9.54 8.83 11.33
C GLY A 145 10.64 7.80 11.08
N LYS A 146 10.47 6.96 10.06
CA LYS A 146 11.49 6.01 9.58
C LYS A 146 12.22 6.61 8.38
N GLN A 147 13.44 6.14 8.13
CA GLN A 147 14.11 6.44 6.86
C GLN A 147 13.31 5.81 5.72
N VAL A 148 13.14 6.55 4.63
CA VAL A 148 12.40 6.10 3.45
C VAL A 148 13.32 6.10 2.26
N TYR A 149 13.39 4.99 1.55
CA TYR A 149 13.99 4.89 0.23
C TYR A 149 12.89 4.68 -0.80
N PHE A 150 13.10 5.22 -1.98
CA PHE A 150 12.17 5.05 -3.09
C PHE A 150 12.76 4.08 -4.12
N GLU A 151 11.96 3.13 -4.59
CA GLU A 151 12.31 2.23 -5.68
C GLU A 151 11.36 2.45 -6.85
N ALA A 152 11.93 2.80 -8.01
CA ALA A 152 11.21 2.87 -9.28
C ALA A 152 11.24 1.51 -9.98
N SER A 153 10.08 0.82 -10.06
CA SER A 153 9.95 -0.44 -10.82
C SER A 153 9.79 -0.14 -12.31
N LEU A 154 10.81 -0.50 -13.11
CA LEU A 154 10.84 -0.22 -14.55
C LEU A 154 10.18 -1.33 -15.37
N GLU A 155 9.00 -1.79 -14.97
CA GLU A 155 8.29 -2.89 -15.65
C GLU A 155 7.96 -2.59 -17.12
N HIS A 156 7.65 -1.34 -17.46
CA HIS A 156 7.19 -0.93 -18.79
C HIS A 156 8.05 0.10 -19.51
N SER A 157 9.34 0.20 -19.17
CA SER A 157 10.31 1.13 -19.79
C SER A 157 9.78 2.56 -19.95
N PRO A 158 9.52 3.29 -18.84
CA PRO A 158 9.10 4.70 -18.91
C PRO A 158 10.10 5.60 -19.68
N SER A 159 9.69 6.80 -20.09
CA SER A 159 10.67 7.78 -20.57
C SER A 159 11.62 8.18 -19.44
N LEU A 160 12.86 8.57 -19.77
CA LEU A 160 13.80 9.10 -18.77
C LEU A 160 13.25 10.36 -18.08
N GLU A 161 12.46 11.17 -18.80
CA GLU A 161 11.75 12.32 -18.24
C GLU A 161 10.73 11.92 -17.16
N SER A 162 9.97 10.85 -17.41
CA SER A 162 9.02 10.31 -16.45
C SER A 162 9.74 9.76 -15.21
N LEU A 163 10.84 9.02 -15.41
CA LEU A 163 11.69 8.55 -14.32
C LEU A 163 12.22 9.72 -13.48
N GLN A 164 12.81 10.72 -14.12
CA GLN A 164 13.34 11.91 -13.45
C GLN A 164 12.27 12.65 -12.65
N SER A 165 11.06 12.79 -13.22
CA SER A 165 9.94 13.44 -12.54
C SER A 165 9.54 12.70 -11.26
N VAL A 166 9.44 11.38 -11.32
CA VAL A 166 9.10 10.53 -10.17
C VAL A 166 10.19 10.57 -9.10
N VAL A 167 11.46 10.45 -9.50
CA VAL A 167 12.63 10.55 -8.61
C VAL A 167 12.65 11.91 -7.89
N THR A 168 12.44 13.01 -8.63
CA THR A 168 12.40 14.36 -8.07
C THR A 168 11.32 14.48 -6.99
N LEU A 169 10.10 14.02 -7.30
CA LEU A 169 8.98 14.09 -6.36
C LEU A 169 9.17 13.17 -5.14
N ALA A 170 9.79 12.00 -5.30
CA ALA A 170 10.13 11.13 -4.18
C ALA A 170 11.13 11.80 -3.22
N LEU A 171 12.18 12.42 -3.75
CA LEU A 171 13.17 13.15 -2.94
C LEU A 171 12.52 14.36 -2.24
N MET A 172 11.68 15.13 -2.94
CA MET A 172 10.93 16.24 -2.34
C MET A 172 9.95 15.78 -1.25
N ALA A 173 9.43 14.55 -1.34
CA ALA A 173 8.53 13.96 -0.36
C ALA A 173 9.25 13.42 0.89
N GLY A 174 10.59 13.39 0.89
CA GLY A 174 11.40 12.95 2.03
C GLY A 174 12.08 11.59 1.85
N ALA A 175 12.19 11.06 0.63
CA ALA A 175 13.04 9.90 0.38
C ALA A 175 14.52 10.29 0.58
N GLU A 176 15.28 9.45 1.30
CA GLU A 176 16.72 9.62 1.53
C GLU A 176 17.57 9.09 0.39
N GLY A 177 17.01 8.21 -0.43
CA GLY A 177 17.70 7.63 -1.58
C GLY A 177 16.73 6.99 -2.56
N VAL A 178 17.23 6.75 -3.77
CA VAL A 178 16.45 6.20 -4.88
C VAL A 178 17.17 5.03 -5.52
N GLY A 179 16.40 3.99 -5.85
CA GLY A 179 16.85 2.83 -6.62
C GLY A 179 15.89 2.54 -7.78
N ILE A 180 16.33 1.63 -8.66
CA ILE A 180 15.51 1.09 -9.75
C ILE A 180 15.49 -0.44 -9.67
N SER A 181 14.33 -1.03 -9.95
CA SER A 181 14.16 -2.47 -10.09
C SER A 181 13.65 -2.81 -11.50
N ASN A 182 13.76 -4.07 -11.89
CA ASN A 182 13.28 -4.58 -13.18
C ASN A 182 13.84 -3.86 -14.43
N TRP A 183 15.04 -3.27 -14.33
CA TRP A 183 15.66 -2.44 -15.35
C TRP A 183 16.58 -3.19 -16.32
N LEU A 184 17.10 -4.36 -15.91
CA LEU A 184 18.11 -5.10 -16.66
C LEU A 184 17.59 -5.43 -18.09
N GLY A 185 18.34 -5.01 -19.11
CA GLY A 185 17.98 -5.20 -20.51
C GLY A 185 16.96 -4.19 -21.08
N LYS A 186 16.49 -3.23 -20.27
CA LYS A 186 15.58 -2.15 -20.70
C LYS A 186 16.27 -0.80 -20.83
N TYR A 187 17.29 -0.57 -20.01
CA TYR A 187 18.12 0.63 -20.04
C TYR A 187 19.59 0.25 -20.03
N ASP A 188 20.36 1.01 -20.79
CA ASP A 188 21.80 1.03 -20.67
C ASP A 188 22.20 1.86 -19.46
N LEU A 189 23.23 1.40 -18.74
CA LEU A 189 23.86 2.18 -17.69
C LEU A 189 24.69 3.30 -18.33
N ASN A 190 24.06 4.45 -18.55
CA ASN A 190 24.65 5.62 -19.19
C ASN A 190 24.48 6.90 -18.33
N PRO A 191 25.20 7.99 -18.67
CA PRO A 191 25.09 9.25 -17.93
C PRO A 191 23.68 9.82 -17.89
N GLU A 192 22.86 9.59 -18.92
CA GLU A 192 21.49 10.09 -19.01
C GLU A 192 20.58 9.42 -17.97
N LEU A 193 20.70 8.09 -17.79
CA LEU A 193 20.01 7.37 -16.73
C LEU A 193 20.47 7.84 -15.35
N LEU A 194 21.79 8.02 -15.15
CA LEU A 194 22.32 8.53 -13.89
C LEU A 194 21.77 9.92 -13.56
N ALA A 195 21.70 10.81 -14.55
CA ALA A 195 21.11 12.14 -14.39
C ALA A 195 19.62 12.08 -14.02
N ALA A 196 18.86 11.15 -14.60
CA ALA A 196 17.46 10.94 -14.24
C ALA A 196 17.29 10.43 -12.79
N LEU A 197 18.24 9.65 -12.27
CA LEU A 197 18.25 9.14 -10.90
C LEU A 197 18.83 10.11 -9.87
N GLN A 198 19.55 11.14 -10.32
CA GLN A 198 20.16 12.17 -9.48
C GLN A 198 19.72 13.57 -9.91
N PRO A 199 18.40 13.86 -9.94
CA PRO A 199 17.92 15.16 -10.34
C PRO A 199 18.34 16.24 -9.33
N VAL A 200 18.53 17.46 -9.83
CA VAL A 200 18.63 18.63 -8.97
C VAL A 200 17.26 18.86 -8.35
N VAL A 201 17.14 18.62 -7.04
CA VAL A 201 15.90 18.83 -6.31
C VAL A 201 15.68 20.33 -6.14
N PRO A 202 14.60 20.91 -6.70
CA PRO A 202 14.35 22.34 -6.60
C PRO A 202 14.06 22.72 -5.14
N SER A 203 14.70 23.79 -4.65
CA SER A 203 14.38 24.39 -3.36
C SER A 203 13.10 25.24 -3.52
N CYS A 204 11.94 24.61 -3.40
CA CYS A 204 10.67 25.33 -3.42
C CYS A 204 10.34 25.82 -2.00
N PRO A 205 10.19 27.14 -1.76
CA PRO A 205 9.59 27.60 -0.51
C PRO A 205 8.16 27.06 -0.45
N VAL A 206 7.79 26.45 0.68
CA VAL A 206 6.41 25.99 0.89
C VAL A 206 5.52 27.22 0.95
N THR A 207 4.78 27.48 -0.12
CA THR A 207 3.87 28.64 -0.22
C THR A 207 2.50 28.35 0.40
N GLU A 208 2.10 27.08 0.42
CA GLU A 208 0.82 26.63 0.96
C GLU A 208 0.98 25.19 1.46
N LEU A 209 0.43 24.90 2.64
CA LEU A 209 0.38 23.56 3.21
C LEU A 209 -1.03 23.03 3.07
N VAL A 210 -1.20 21.92 2.34
CA VAL A 210 -2.48 21.23 2.25
C VAL A 210 -2.32 19.84 2.87
N GLY A 211 -3.25 19.52 3.76
CA GLY A 211 -3.38 18.17 4.30
C GLY A 211 -4.32 17.36 3.41
N VAL A 212 -3.86 16.21 2.94
CA VAL A 212 -4.73 15.21 2.30
C VAL A 212 -4.87 14.04 3.25
N PHE A 213 -6.12 13.74 3.60
CA PHE A 213 -6.47 12.67 4.52
C PHE A 213 -7.04 11.51 3.72
N ILE A 214 -6.24 10.46 3.52
CA ILE A 214 -6.66 9.23 2.84
C ILE A 214 -6.61 8.09 3.84
N HIS A 215 -7.76 7.50 4.13
CA HIS A 215 -7.84 6.32 4.98
C HIS A 215 -7.40 5.08 4.20
N LEU A 216 -6.18 4.60 4.47
CA LEU A 216 -5.61 3.44 3.76
C LEU A 216 -6.48 2.20 3.89
N ASP A 217 -7.19 2.02 5.00
CA ASP A 217 -8.09 0.88 5.13
C ASP A 217 -9.23 0.95 4.10
N SER A 218 -9.69 2.15 3.71
CA SER A 218 -10.73 2.31 2.68
C SER A 218 -10.25 1.85 1.29
N CYS A 219 -8.94 1.92 1.01
CA CYS A 219 -8.37 1.33 -0.21
C CYS A 219 -8.51 -0.20 -0.21
N SER A 220 -8.61 -0.80 0.97
CA SER A 220 -8.69 -2.26 1.16
C SER A 220 -10.11 -2.80 0.97
N ALA A 221 -11.09 -1.95 0.65
CA ALA A 221 -12.47 -2.36 0.42
C ALA A 221 -12.66 -3.19 -0.88
N PHE A 222 -11.67 -3.25 -1.77
CA PHE A 222 -11.79 -3.89 -3.08
C PHE A 222 -11.10 -5.26 -3.11
N HIS A 223 -11.63 -6.23 -3.86
CA HIS A 223 -11.11 -7.62 -3.90
C HIS A 223 -9.99 -7.83 -4.94
N GLY A 224 -9.19 -6.80 -5.22
CA GLY A 224 -8.17 -6.81 -6.28
C GLY A 224 -8.75 -6.33 -7.61
N LEU A 225 -8.38 -6.97 -8.73
CA LEU A 225 -8.74 -6.49 -10.07
C LEU A 225 -10.25 -6.53 -10.35
N GLN A 226 -10.78 -5.39 -10.75
CA GLN A 226 -12.18 -5.03 -11.00
C GLN A 226 -12.49 -5.04 -12.51
N TRP A 227 -12.14 -6.12 -13.22
CA TRP A 227 -12.17 -6.20 -14.69
C TRP A 227 -13.51 -5.82 -15.34
N ALA A 228 -14.62 -6.18 -14.68
CA ALA A 228 -15.99 -5.94 -15.15
C ALA A 228 -16.61 -4.63 -14.61
N TYR A 229 -15.92 -3.93 -13.71
CA TYR A 229 -16.43 -2.69 -13.13
C TYR A 229 -16.15 -1.50 -14.07
N PRO A 230 -17.10 -0.57 -14.28
CA PRO A 230 -16.89 0.58 -15.17
C PRO A 230 -15.69 1.44 -14.76
N ARG A 231 -15.38 1.48 -13.46
CA ARG A 231 -14.25 2.20 -12.88
C ARG A 231 -13.21 1.20 -12.37
N LYS A 232 -12.35 0.71 -13.26
CA LYS A 232 -11.47 -0.44 -12.99
C LYS A 232 -10.48 -0.22 -11.85
N ASP A 233 -10.00 1.00 -11.66
CA ASP A 233 -9.08 1.34 -10.57
C ASP A 233 -9.61 2.51 -9.73
N PRO A 234 -10.66 2.29 -8.91
CA PRO A 234 -11.33 3.36 -8.19
C PRO A 234 -10.41 4.02 -7.14
N VAL A 235 -9.43 3.29 -6.61
CA VAL A 235 -8.42 3.83 -5.69
C VAL A 235 -7.45 4.74 -6.42
N HIS A 236 -6.92 4.27 -7.56
CA HIS A 236 -6.08 5.09 -8.43
C HIS A 236 -6.80 6.36 -8.89
N ASP A 237 -8.04 6.23 -9.36
CA ASP A 237 -8.84 7.35 -9.85
C ASP A 237 -9.10 8.38 -8.77
N LEU A 238 -9.44 7.94 -7.55
CA LEU A 238 -9.67 8.84 -6.42
C LEU A 238 -8.44 9.71 -6.16
N VAL A 239 -7.27 9.08 -6.06
CA VAL A 239 -6.01 9.80 -5.81
C VAL A 239 -5.66 10.71 -7.00
N GLN A 240 -5.92 10.28 -8.23
CA GLN A 240 -5.68 11.10 -9.41
C GLN A 240 -6.55 12.37 -9.42
N VAL A 241 -7.82 12.27 -9.03
CA VAL A 241 -8.71 13.42 -8.88
C VAL A 241 -8.22 14.35 -7.76
N CYS A 242 -7.83 13.80 -6.60
CA CYS A 242 -7.33 14.61 -5.48
C CYS A 242 -6.01 15.33 -5.81
N THR A 243 -5.17 14.74 -6.66
CA THR A 243 -3.85 15.29 -7.06
C THR A 243 -3.89 16.21 -8.27
N ALA A 244 -5.04 16.35 -8.95
CA ALA A 244 -5.21 17.30 -10.05
C ALA A 244 -5.14 18.78 -9.58
N VAL A 245 -5.24 19.00 -8.27
CA VAL A 245 -4.92 20.28 -7.63
C VAL A 245 -3.41 20.28 -7.33
N ARG A 246 -2.63 21.15 -7.97
CA ARG A 246 -1.16 21.24 -7.83
C ARG A 246 -0.76 21.62 -6.40
N VAL A 247 -0.63 20.64 -5.53
CA VAL A 247 -0.59 20.84 -4.09
C VAL A 247 0.55 20.05 -3.47
N LEU A 248 1.29 20.68 -2.56
CA LEU A 248 2.26 20.02 -1.70
C LEU A 248 1.52 19.35 -0.54
N ILE A 249 1.58 18.01 -0.49
CA ILE A 249 0.79 17.23 0.46
C ILE A 249 1.68 16.77 1.63
N ARG A 250 1.28 17.11 2.87
CA ARG A 250 1.79 16.44 4.08
C ARG A 250 0.76 15.44 4.59
N VAL A 251 1.21 14.20 4.83
CA VAL A 251 0.43 13.15 5.49
C VAL A 251 0.81 13.15 6.98
N SER A 252 -0.17 13.12 7.88
CA SER A 252 0.05 13.09 9.35
C SER A 252 -0.16 11.68 9.92
N LYS A 253 0.49 11.39 11.07
CA LYS A 253 0.43 10.11 11.82
C LYS A 253 -0.98 9.59 12.14
N TYR A 254 -1.98 10.46 12.14
CA TYR A 254 -3.35 10.11 12.42
C TYR A 254 -4.18 10.30 11.16
N VAL A 255 -4.50 9.16 10.53
CA VAL A 255 -5.36 9.08 9.37
C VAL A 255 -6.79 8.87 9.89
N TYR A 256 -7.58 9.93 9.97
CA TYR A 256 -9.00 9.85 10.31
C TYR A 256 -9.86 10.36 9.15
N ALA A 257 -10.79 9.49 8.75
CA ALA A 257 -11.96 9.64 7.88
C ALA A 257 -11.92 10.65 6.71
N CYS A 258 -11.95 10.14 5.49
CA CYS A 258 -12.66 10.79 4.40
C CYS A 258 -13.93 9.96 4.12
N ALA A 259 -15.04 10.37 4.72
CA ALA A 259 -16.36 9.94 4.26
C ALA A 259 -16.66 10.72 2.98
N VAL A 260 -16.29 10.16 1.84
CA VAL A 260 -17.05 10.42 0.62
C VAL A 260 -18.15 9.39 0.64
N HIS A 261 -19.37 9.82 0.96
CA HIS A 261 -20.56 9.03 0.68
C HIS A 261 -20.48 8.53 -0.76
N ILE A 262 -20.31 7.21 -0.91
CA ILE A 262 -20.73 6.48 -2.11
C ILE A 262 -22.14 5.99 -1.81
#